data_AF-A0A8S3DYK0-F1
#
_entry.id   AF-A0A8S3DYK0-F1
#
_cell.length_a   1.000
_cell.length_b   1.000
_cell.length_c   1.000
_cell.angle_alpha   90.00
_cell.angle_beta   90.00
_cell.angle_gamma   90.00
#
_symmetry.space_group_name_H-M   'P 1'
#
loop_
_entity.id
_entity.type
_entity.pdbx_description
1 polymer ?
#
loop_
_entity_poly.entity_id
_entity_poly.type
_entity_poly.pdbx_seq_one_letter_code
_entity_poly.pdbx_strand_id
1 'polypeptide(L)'
;MENDSNINFNYIQKIKQIFSIVLHENCSSHATYIYNRSFFTQPTLENEHGYWDLGLGKASWRGFYSCLVLANGTHQLLMNLDVSHAVFQKEQSFLDFLCDVMLHSPLGKRHYSRGRNVNKAKLEDVVRFLNQNISRNNYSGEIDFLRQNCQHLHVRSHVANKTIGYKIVGLAKAALEQTFLWRRPGEKERLITVENYYKEHYGIQLKYPTLPTLKMQNESCVPMEFVDVKPVKVKKITDEQRALLCLKSSMDPRQYVQTITAIRQNPEQQCFDQDPFIRAWNLNVDVKMLEIKAHILPAPEIVYNPNFRVRGGQQRSPGVWTNTNTEFFRPTKFPTVWALINLSSSMSEDSCKIFFKELYEVASDRGIDCPPPVIYQEFRYQSNSDSATQIIAELKDMMEQNDDCKFFIVILPENKNIGDRMYGDLKKL
;
A
#
# COMPACT_ATOMS: atom_id res chain seq x y z
N MET A 1 -3.75 1.64 -50.58
CA MET A 1 -4.16 0.51 -49.72
C MET A 1 -3.78 0.69 -48.25
N GLU A 2 -2.70 1.39 -47.88
CA GLU A 2 -2.40 1.72 -46.46
C GLU A 2 -3.26 2.86 -45.86
N ASN A 3 -3.81 3.75 -46.69
CA ASN A 3 -4.67 4.84 -46.19
C ASN A 3 -6.08 4.35 -45.80
N ASP A 4 -6.65 3.35 -46.50
CA ASP A 4 -8.00 2.84 -46.20
C ASP A 4 -8.04 1.98 -44.93
N SER A 5 -6.97 1.24 -44.62
CA SER A 5 -6.87 0.45 -43.39
C SER A 5 -6.75 1.33 -42.15
N ASN A 6 -6.03 2.44 -42.23
CA ASN A 6 -5.91 3.42 -41.13
C ASN A 6 -7.20 4.22 -40.90
N ILE A 7 -7.95 4.56 -41.94
CA ILE A 7 -9.26 5.22 -41.82
C ILE A 7 -10.27 4.29 -41.12
N ASN A 8 -10.28 3.00 -41.49
CA ASN A 8 -11.18 2.01 -40.91
C ASN A 8 -10.85 1.72 -39.44
N PHE A 9 -9.56 1.63 -39.08
CA PHE A 9 -9.15 1.45 -37.68
C PHE A 9 -9.59 2.60 -36.77
N ASN A 10 -9.36 3.85 -37.19
CA ASN A 10 -9.78 5.02 -36.42
C ASN A 10 -11.30 5.11 -36.25
N TYR A 11 -12.06 4.70 -37.27
CA TYR A 11 -13.52 4.65 -37.20
C TYR A 11 -14.01 3.60 -36.20
N ILE A 12 -13.44 2.39 -36.21
CA ILE A 12 -13.75 1.33 -35.25
C ILE A 12 -13.42 1.76 -33.81
N GLN A 13 -12.30 2.45 -33.59
CA GLN A 13 -11.96 2.97 -32.25
C GLN A 13 -12.97 4.01 -31.75
N LYS A 14 -13.46 4.89 -32.62
CA LYS A 14 -14.52 5.86 -32.26
C LYS A 14 -15.83 5.15 -31.91
N ILE A 15 -16.23 4.15 -32.69
CA ILE A 15 -17.43 3.34 -32.39
C ILE A 15 -17.27 2.66 -31.03
N LYS A 16 -16.13 2.03 -30.79
CA LYS A 16 -15.81 1.40 -29.50
C LYS A 16 -15.89 2.41 -28.34
N GLN A 17 -15.41 3.62 -28.55
CA GLN A 17 -15.48 4.68 -27.54
C GLN A 17 -16.92 5.10 -27.25
N ILE A 18 -17.78 5.23 -28.28
CA ILE A 18 -19.20 5.57 -28.11
C ILE A 18 -19.90 4.49 -27.26
N PHE A 19 -19.77 3.22 -27.62
CA PHE A 19 -20.34 2.12 -26.82
C PHE A 19 -19.77 2.08 -25.41
N SER A 20 -18.48 2.35 -25.25
CA SER A 20 -17.86 2.44 -23.93
C SER A 20 -18.40 3.60 -23.09
N ILE A 21 -18.84 4.71 -23.67
CA ILE A 21 -19.46 5.79 -22.91
C ILE A 21 -20.84 5.34 -22.43
N VAL A 22 -21.67 4.83 -23.36
CA VAL A 22 -23.04 4.36 -23.06
C VAL A 22 -23.05 3.29 -21.98
N LEU A 23 -22.19 2.27 -22.09
CA LEU A 23 -22.13 1.14 -21.15
C LEU A 23 -21.67 1.53 -19.74
N HIS A 24 -21.00 2.67 -19.58
CA HIS A 24 -20.45 3.10 -18.29
C HIS A 24 -21.09 4.38 -17.77
N GLU A 25 -22.09 4.96 -18.44
CA GLU A 25 -22.69 6.23 -18.03
C GLU A 25 -23.38 6.11 -16.66
N ASN A 26 -24.23 5.09 -16.50
CA ASN A 26 -24.88 4.79 -15.23
C ASN A 26 -23.85 4.47 -14.13
N CYS A 27 -22.83 3.68 -14.50
CA CYS A 27 -21.78 3.28 -13.58
C CYS A 27 -20.95 4.46 -13.09
N SER A 28 -20.67 5.40 -13.99
CA SER A 28 -19.95 6.62 -13.68
C SER A 28 -20.76 7.53 -12.77
N SER A 29 -22.08 7.58 -12.98
CA SER A 29 -23.00 8.44 -12.21
C SER A 29 -23.16 8.00 -10.75
N HIS A 30 -23.02 6.70 -10.46
CA HIS A 30 -23.17 6.15 -9.11
C HIS A 30 -21.82 5.89 -8.41
N ALA A 31 -20.70 5.90 -9.14
CA ALA A 31 -19.40 5.68 -8.55
C ALA A 31 -18.95 6.89 -7.73
N THR A 32 -18.48 6.65 -6.51
CA THR A 32 -17.84 7.69 -5.69
C THR A 32 -16.46 8.05 -6.24
N TYR A 33 -15.76 7.09 -6.83
CA TYR A 33 -14.43 7.29 -7.41
C TYR A 33 -14.23 6.43 -8.65
N ILE A 34 -13.64 7.01 -9.69
CA ILE A 34 -13.36 6.34 -10.97
C ILE A 34 -11.87 6.46 -11.28
N TYR A 35 -11.23 5.34 -11.63
CA TYR A 35 -9.81 5.33 -12.01
C TYR A 35 -9.50 4.21 -12.99
N ASN A 36 -8.88 4.53 -14.12
CA ASN A 36 -8.48 3.56 -15.16
C ASN A 36 -9.60 2.57 -15.56
N ARG A 37 -10.85 3.06 -15.67
CA ARG A 37 -12.05 2.25 -15.94
C ARG A 37 -12.47 1.29 -14.82
N SER A 38 -11.92 1.50 -13.63
CA SER A 38 -12.44 0.90 -12.40
C SER A 38 -13.37 1.88 -11.70
N PHE A 39 -14.49 1.37 -11.24
CA PHE A 39 -15.56 2.11 -10.58
C PHE A 39 -15.64 1.66 -9.12
N PHE A 40 -15.58 2.62 -8.20
CA PHE A 40 -15.61 2.36 -6.76
C PHE A 40 -16.73 3.18 -6.13
N THR A 41 -17.62 2.51 -5.42
CA THR A 41 -18.65 3.14 -4.59
C THR A 41 -18.19 3.09 -3.15
N GLN A 42 -18.39 4.20 -2.43
CA GLN A 42 -18.10 4.26 -1.01
C GLN A 42 -18.98 3.26 -0.25
N PRO A 43 -18.38 2.34 0.51
CA PRO A 43 -19.17 1.37 1.25
C PRO A 43 -19.87 2.03 2.45
N THR A 44 -21.07 1.55 2.74
CA THR A 44 -21.92 2.02 3.84
C THR A 44 -21.62 1.32 5.16
N LEU A 45 -21.12 0.08 5.14
CA LEU A 45 -20.81 -0.73 6.33
C LEU A 45 -19.58 -1.64 6.14
N GLU A 46 -18.96 -2.05 7.24
CA GLU A 46 -17.77 -2.93 7.23
C GLU A 46 -18.09 -4.36 6.80
N ASN A 47 -17.22 -4.97 5.98
CA ASN A 47 -17.39 -6.28 5.35
C ASN A 47 -18.58 -6.40 4.38
N GLU A 48 -19.37 -5.35 4.23
CA GLU A 48 -20.38 -5.27 3.19
C GLU A 48 -19.71 -4.86 1.88
N HIS A 49 -20.05 -5.58 0.81
CA HIS A 49 -19.60 -5.28 -0.55
C HIS A 49 -18.08 -5.15 -0.77
N GLY A 50 -17.24 -5.60 0.16
CA GLY A 50 -15.77 -5.62 0.05
C GLY A 50 -15.08 -4.39 0.60
N TYR A 51 -15.63 -3.79 1.66
CA TYR A 51 -14.93 -2.83 2.51
C TYR A 51 -14.13 -3.51 3.61
N TRP A 52 -12.86 -3.15 3.75
CA TRP A 52 -12.02 -3.62 4.86
C TRP A 52 -11.16 -2.51 5.45
N ASP A 53 -11.21 -2.33 6.76
CA ASP A 53 -10.32 -1.41 7.46
C ASP A 53 -8.88 -1.95 7.42
N LEU A 54 -7.94 -1.08 7.02
CA LEU A 54 -6.51 -1.37 6.96
C LEU A 54 -5.73 -0.68 8.08
N GLY A 55 -6.41 0.00 9.01
CA GLY A 55 -5.80 0.82 10.05
C GLY A 55 -5.22 2.13 9.53
N LEU A 56 -4.71 2.97 10.45
CA LEU A 56 -4.17 4.31 10.15
C LEU A 56 -5.15 5.21 9.36
N GLY A 57 -6.46 5.05 9.60
CA GLY A 57 -7.49 5.81 8.91
C GLY A 57 -7.68 5.45 7.44
N LYS A 58 -7.21 4.28 6.99
CA LYS A 58 -7.33 3.81 5.60
C LYS A 58 -8.19 2.56 5.52
N ALA A 59 -8.91 2.41 4.41
CA ALA A 59 -9.69 1.21 4.13
C ALA A 59 -9.56 0.80 2.66
N SER A 60 -9.68 -0.49 2.39
CA SER A 60 -9.83 -1.01 1.04
C SER A 60 -11.29 -0.96 0.63
N TRP A 61 -11.54 -0.46 -0.59
CA TRP A 61 -12.84 -0.54 -1.25
C TRP A 61 -12.73 -1.51 -2.42
N ARG A 62 -13.66 -2.47 -2.47
CA ARG A 62 -13.90 -3.27 -3.66
C ARG A 62 -14.77 -2.48 -4.63
N GLY A 63 -14.30 -2.42 -5.86
CA GLY A 63 -15.03 -1.95 -7.03
C GLY A 63 -14.94 -3.00 -8.12
N PHE A 64 -15.14 -2.56 -9.36
CA PHE A 64 -14.96 -3.42 -10.52
C PHE A 64 -14.27 -2.66 -11.63
N TYR A 65 -13.46 -3.36 -12.41
CA TYR A 65 -12.94 -2.92 -13.69
C TYR A 65 -13.93 -3.30 -14.78
N SER A 66 -14.18 -2.40 -15.71
CA SER A 66 -15.00 -2.70 -16.88
C SER A 66 -14.38 -2.10 -18.14
N CYS A 67 -14.24 -2.92 -19.18
CA CYS A 67 -13.88 -2.40 -20.49
C CYS A 67 -14.50 -3.18 -21.63
N LEU A 68 -14.70 -2.48 -22.74
CA LEU A 68 -15.15 -3.07 -23.98
C LEU A 68 -13.95 -3.56 -24.79
N VAL A 69 -14.03 -4.77 -25.33
CA VAL A 69 -13.01 -5.40 -26.15
C VAL A 69 -13.65 -5.90 -27.44
N LEU A 70 -13.00 -5.67 -28.58
CA LEU A 70 -13.40 -6.30 -29.83
C LEU A 70 -12.59 -7.57 -29.99
N ALA A 71 -13.26 -8.72 -30.07
CA ALA A 71 -12.60 -10.00 -30.22
C ALA A 71 -12.04 -10.14 -31.65
N ASN A 72 -10.74 -10.44 -31.74
CA ASN A 72 -10.11 -10.77 -33.01
C ASN A 72 -10.66 -12.11 -33.52
N GLY A 73 -11.04 -12.16 -34.80
CA GLY A 73 -11.48 -13.38 -35.49
C GLY A 73 -12.97 -13.68 -35.41
N THR A 74 -13.68 -13.33 -34.32
CA THR A 74 -15.15 -13.51 -34.22
C THR A 74 -15.93 -12.23 -34.48
N HIS A 75 -15.26 -11.07 -34.50
CA HIS A 75 -15.88 -9.73 -34.60
C HIS A 75 -16.94 -9.46 -33.53
N GLN A 76 -16.93 -10.22 -32.43
CA GLN A 76 -17.83 -10.02 -31.30
C GLN A 76 -17.33 -8.91 -30.40
N LEU A 77 -18.28 -8.12 -29.88
CA LEU A 77 -18.02 -7.11 -28.87
C LEU A 77 -18.15 -7.76 -27.49
N LEU A 78 -17.05 -7.84 -26.76
CA LEU A 78 -16.97 -8.47 -25.45
C LEU A 78 -16.88 -7.39 -24.36
N MET A 79 -17.60 -7.61 -23.27
CA MET A 79 -17.43 -6.84 -22.04
C MET A 79 -16.49 -7.62 -21.11
N ASN A 80 -15.33 -7.03 -20.83
CA ASN A 80 -14.40 -7.54 -19.83
C ASN A 80 -14.74 -6.90 -18.48
N LEU A 81 -15.21 -7.71 -17.54
CA LEU A 81 -15.48 -7.33 -16.16
C LEU A 81 -14.51 -8.05 -15.24
N ASP A 82 -13.93 -7.32 -14.30
CA ASP A 82 -13.04 -7.88 -13.29
C ASP A 82 -13.26 -7.22 -11.93
N VAL A 83 -12.97 -7.93 -10.84
CA VAL A 83 -13.01 -7.37 -9.50
C VAL A 83 -11.81 -6.46 -9.30
N SER A 84 -12.02 -5.27 -8.75
CA SER A 84 -10.94 -4.33 -8.49
C SER A 84 -10.90 -3.93 -7.03
N HIS A 85 -9.70 -3.72 -6.49
CA HIS A 85 -9.51 -3.22 -5.13
C HIS A 85 -8.62 -1.99 -5.16
N ALA A 86 -9.02 -0.96 -4.43
CA ALA A 86 -8.20 0.21 -4.18
C ALA A 86 -8.29 0.61 -2.71
N VAL A 87 -7.26 1.32 -2.23
CA VAL A 87 -7.22 1.81 -0.85
C VAL A 87 -7.57 3.29 -0.84
N PHE A 88 -8.42 3.69 0.08
CA PHE A 88 -8.88 5.05 0.28
C PHE A 88 -8.64 5.47 1.74
N GLN A 89 -8.55 6.77 1.96
CA GLN A 89 -8.77 7.30 3.31
C GLN A 89 -10.21 7.01 3.72
N LYS A 90 -10.44 6.66 4.97
CA LYS A 90 -11.78 6.48 5.52
C LYS A 90 -12.48 7.84 5.56
N GLU A 91 -13.73 7.91 5.14
CA GLU A 91 -14.56 9.07 5.46
C GLU A 91 -14.97 8.97 6.92
N GLN A 92 -14.43 9.84 7.75
CA GLN A 92 -14.68 9.85 9.20
C GLN A 92 -14.33 11.21 9.79
N SER A 93 -14.81 11.47 11.01
CA SER A 93 -14.37 12.64 11.76
C SER A 93 -12.86 12.61 11.97
N PHE A 94 -12.22 13.78 12.03
CA PHE A 94 -10.79 13.84 12.27
C PHE A 94 -10.43 13.29 13.66
N LEU A 95 -11.35 13.34 14.62
CA LEU A 95 -11.17 12.73 15.93
C LEU A 95 -11.15 11.20 15.88
N ASP A 96 -11.98 10.58 15.03
CA ASP A 96 -11.91 9.13 14.78
C ASP A 96 -10.61 8.77 14.05
N PHE A 97 -10.23 9.56 13.03
CA PHE A 97 -8.94 9.41 12.36
C PHE A 97 -7.76 9.51 13.34
N LEU A 98 -7.81 10.44 14.29
CA LEU A 98 -6.81 10.59 15.34
C LEU A 98 -6.73 9.32 16.20
N CYS A 99 -7.87 8.72 16.57
CA CYS A 99 -7.89 7.46 17.30
C CYS A 99 -7.25 6.31 16.49
N ASP A 100 -7.58 6.20 15.21
CA ASP A 100 -7.02 5.17 14.31
C ASP A 100 -5.50 5.31 14.18
N VAL A 101 -4.99 6.54 14.00
CA VAL A 101 -3.55 6.79 13.85
C VAL A 101 -2.82 6.52 15.17
N MET A 102 -3.33 7.04 16.28
CA MET A 102 -2.67 6.94 17.58
C MET A 102 -2.65 5.50 18.12
N LEU A 103 -3.56 4.63 17.68
CA LEU A 103 -3.52 3.20 18.00
C LEU A 103 -2.24 2.52 17.49
N HIS A 104 -1.78 2.91 16.31
CA HIS A 104 -0.61 2.31 15.63
C HIS A 104 0.70 3.06 15.88
N SER A 105 0.66 4.11 16.70
CA SER A 105 1.83 4.89 17.08
C SER A 105 2.82 4.05 17.92
N PRO A 106 4.13 4.34 17.96
CA PRO A 106 5.10 3.56 18.74
C PRO A 106 4.71 3.36 20.21
N LEU A 107 4.18 4.39 20.87
CA LEU A 107 3.67 4.31 22.23
C LEU A 107 2.25 3.74 22.29
N GLY A 108 1.41 3.99 21.27
CA GLY A 108 0.10 3.35 21.13
C GLY A 108 0.20 1.82 21.10
N LYS A 109 1.14 1.29 20.31
CA LYS A 109 1.48 -0.14 20.27
C LYS A 109 1.98 -0.67 21.62
N ARG A 110 2.46 0.15 22.56
CA ARG A 110 2.82 -0.31 23.91
C ARG A 110 1.65 -0.20 24.89
N HIS A 111 0.86 0.86 24.74
CA HIS A 111 -0.23 1.20 25.64
C HIS A 111 -1.46 0.32 25.39
N TYR A 112 -1.83 0.11 24.12
CA TYR A 112 -3.01 -0.64 23.73
C TYR A 112 -2.74 -2.14 23.50
N SER A 113 -1.49 -2.55 23.25
CA SER A 113 -1.14 -3.97 23.08
C SER A 113 -0.95 -4.74 24.39
N ARG A 114 -1.05 -4.08 25.56
CA ARG A 114 -1.07 -4.78 26.85
C ARG A 114 -2.43 -5.43 27.10
N GLY A 115 -2.63 -6.60 26.47
CA GLY A 115 -3.61 -7.60 26.89
C GLY A 115 -5.05 -7.45 26.38
N ARG A 116 -5.32 -6.60 25.39
CA ARG A 116 -6.65 -6.55 24.72
C ARG A 116 -6.49 -6.36 23.21
N ASN A 117 -7.20 -7.15 22.40
CA ASN A 117 -7.44 -6.86 20.99
C ASN A 117 -8.35 -5.63 20.90
N VAL A 118 -7.76 -4.44 21.02
CA VAL A 118 -8.50 -3.19 20.89
C VAL A 118 -8.48 -2.79 19.43
N ASN A 119 -9.61 -2.99 18.74
CA ASN A 119 -9.77 -2.59 17.33
C ASN A 119 -9.93 -1.06 17.17
N LYS A 120 -10.19 -0.31 18.25
CA LYS A 120 -10.35 1.15 18.21
C LYS A 120 -9.92 1.80 19.54
N ALA A 121 -9.03 2.79 19.46
CA ALA A 121 -8.66 3.59 20.64
C ALA A 121 -9.83 4.48 21.07
N LYS A 122 -10.01 4.66 22.39
CA LYS A 122 -11.01 5.59 22.91
C LYS A 122 -10.49 7.02 22.81
N LEU A 123 -11.31 7.93 22.30
CA LEU A 123 -10.95 9.33 22.13
C LEU A 123 -10.45 9.97 23.43
N GLU A 124 -11.13 9.73 24.56
CA GLU A 124 -10.74 10.29 25.86
C GLU A 124 -9.33 9.86 26.29
N ASP A 125 -8.95 8.61 26.05
CA ASP A 125 -7.62 8.10 26.38
C ASP A 125 -6.56 8.70 25.45
N VAL A 126 -6.87 8.85 24.16
CA VAL A 126 -6.00 9.52 23.18
C VAL A 126 -5.80 11.00 23.54
N VAL A 127 -6.88 11.72 23.87
CA VAL A 127 -6.83 13.13 24.29
C VAL A 127 -6.02 13.27 25.58
N ARG A 128 -6.29 12.43 26.59
CA ARG A 128 -5.53 12.41 27.85
C ARG A 128 -4.04 12.17 27.59
N PHE A 129 -3.73 11.20 26.73
CA PHE A 129 -2.37 10.88 26.34
C PHE A 129 -1.68 12.06 25.64
N LEU A 130 -2.33 12.69 24.66
CA LEU A 130 -1.77 13.84 23.96
C LEU A 130 -1.57 15.01 24.92
N ASN A 131 -2.55 15.33 25.76
CA ASN A 131 -2.45 16.43 26.73
C ASN A 131 -1.30 16.22 27.74
N GLN A 132 -1.14 15.01 28.28
CA GLN A 132 -0.07 14.71 29.25
C GLN A 132 1.33 14.81 28.64
N ASN A 133 1.46 14.53 27.34
CA ASN A 133 2.75 14.41 26.67
C ASN A 133 3.14 15.65 25.86
N ILE A 134 2.17 16.43 25.35
CA ILE A 134 2.41 17.71 24.66
C ILE A 134 3.02 18.75 25.62
N SER A 135 2.52 18.84 26.86
CA SER A 135 3.02 19.80 27.85
C SER A 135 4.44 19.52 28.37
N ARG A 136 4.99 18.32 28.12
CA ARG A 136 6.31 17.91 28.66
C ARG A 136 7.47 18.10 27.70
N ASN A 137 7.23 18.65 26.50
CA ASN A 137 8.24 18.90 25.45
C ASN A 137 9.13 17.68 25.09
N ASN A 138 8.71 16.46 25.47
CA ASN A 138 9.55 15.26 25.52
C ASN A 138 9.22 14.21 24.45
N TYR A 139 8.30 14.49 23.50
CA TYR A 139 7.95 13.53 22.46
C TYR A 139 7.70 14.20 21.12
N SER A 140 8.78 14.52 20.42
CA SER A 140 8.76 14.80 18.98
C SER A 140 8.16 13.62 18.21
N GLY A 141 8.56 12.38 18.52
CA GLY A 141 8.22 11.20 17.74
C GLY A 141 6.73 10.93 17.50
N GLU A 142 5.85 11.12 18.50
CA GLU A 142 4.41 10.86 18.33
C GLU A 142 3.68 11.99 17.61
N ILE A 143 4.05 13.23 17.91
CA ILE A 143 3.54 14.39 17.17
C ILE A 143 4.07 14.35 15.74
N ASP A 144 5.30 13.91 15.53
CA ASP A 144 5.89 13.68 14.22
C ASP A 144 5.18 12.53 13.50
N PHE A 145 4.85 11.45 14.18
CA PHE A 145 4.06 10.34 13.62
C PHE A 145 2.66 10.80 13.21
N LEU A 146 1.96 11.54 14.06
CA LEU A 146 0.67 12.14 13.74
C LEU A 146 0.79 13.10 12.56
N ARG A 147 1.80 13.98 12.58
CA ARG A 147 2.07 14.96 11.51
C ARG A 147 2.31 14.26 10.18
N GLN A 148 3.13 13.21 10.16
CA GLN A 148 3.41 12.41 8.95
C GLN A 148 2.14 11.73 8.39
N ASN A 149 1.25 11.26 9.26
CA ASN A 149 0.02 10.58 8.84
C ASN A 149 -1.14 11.54 8.50
N CYS A 150 -1.16 12.76 9.05
CA CYS A 150 -2.21 13.73 8.75
C CYS A 150 -1.89 14.67 7.58
N GLN A 151 -0.62 14.78 7.20
CA GLN A 151 -0.21 15.62 6.07
C GLN A 151 -0.85 15.17 4.76
N HIS A 152 -1.24 16.15 3.95
CA HIS A 152 -1.83 15.97 2.63
C HIS A 152 -3.21 15.28 2.59
N LEU A 153 -3.83 15.04 3.74
CA LEU A 153 -5.23 14.65 3.79
C LEU A 153 -6.11 15.75 3.20
N HIS A 154 -7.03 15.34 2.34
CA HIS A 154 -8.12 16.21 1.92
C HIS A 154 -9.22 16.09 2.96
N VAL A 155 -9.73 17.22 3.40
CA VAL A 155 -10.69 17.30 4.47
C VAL A 155 -11.83 18.23 4.13
N ARG A 156 -12.89 18.13 4.92
CA ARG A 156 -14.05 18.98 4.90
C ARG A 156 -14.17 19.62 6.28
N SER A 157 -14.20 20.94 6.34
CA SER A 157 -14.56 21.65 7.57
C SER A 157 -16.07 21.93 7.56
N HIS A 158 -16.74 21.76 8.69
CA HIS A 158 -18.21 21.93 8.80
C HIS A 158 -18.63 23.03 9.80
N VAL A 159 -17.86 24.10 9.91
CA VAL A 159 -18.18 25.21 10.83
C VAL A 159 -19.45 25.94 10.40
N ALA A 160 -20.42 26.10 11.31
CA ALA A 160 -21.67 26.84 11.10
C ALA A 160 -22.45 26.41 9.83
N ASN A 161 -22.55 25.10 9.56
CA ASN A 161 -23.17 24.52 8.37
C ASN A 161 -22.58 25.00 7.03
N LYS A 162 -21.39 25.60 7.04
CA LYS A 162 -20.63 25.94 5.84
C LYS A 162 -19.60 24.87 5.60
N THR A 163 -19.75 24.17 4.51
CA THR A 163 -18.86 23.09 4.12
C THR A 163 -17.77 23.61 3.20
N ILE A 164 -16.51 23.63 3.66
CA ILE A 164 -15.37 24.04 2.83
C ILE A 164 -14.34 22.91 2.77
N GLY A 165 -13.89 22.58 1.57
CA GLY A 165 -12.85 21.58 1.34
C GLY A 165 -11.45 22.17 1.50
N TYR A 166 -10.58 21.48 2.24
CA TYR A 166 -9.19 21.91 2.47
C TYR A 166 -8.22 20.74 2.33
N LYS A 167 -6.92 21.07 2.29
CA LYS A 167 -5.83 20.10 2.40
C LYS A 167 -4.98 20.45 3.62
N ILE A 168 -4.69 19.46 4.45
CA ILE A 168 -3.84 19.62 5.63
C ILE A 168 -2.37 19.70 5.19
N VAL A 169 -1.64 20.71 5.70
CA VAL A 169 -0.19 20.87 5.50
C VAL A 169 0.60 20.54 6.77
N GLY A 170 -0.04 20.57 7.94
CA GLY A 170 0.61 20.18 9.18
C GLY A 170 -0.25 20.41 10.41
N LEU A 171 0.39 20.38 11.57
CA LEU A 171 -0.19 20.67 12.86
C LEU A 171 0.35 22.02 13.36
N ALA A 172 -0.52 22.82 13.95
CA ALA A 172 -0.19 24.06 14.64
C ALA A 172 -0.37 23.89 16.17
N LYS A 173 -0.26 24.96 16.95
CA LYS A 173 -0.41 24.87 18.42
C LYS A 173 -1.84 24.48 18.83
N ALA A 174 -2.02 24.19 20.11
CA ALA A 174 -3.33 23.93 20.69
C ALA A 174 -4.30 25.08 20.42
N ALA A 175 -5.61 24.83 20.30
CA ALA A 175 -6.58 25.89 19.97
C ALA A 175 -6.62 27.03 21.00
N LEU A 176 -6.32 26.74 22.26
CA LEU A 176 -6.19 27.73 23.33
C LEU A 176 -4.93 28.62 23.23
N GLU A 177 -3.88 28.15 22.53
CA GLU A 177 -2.60 28.86 22.39
C GLU A 177 -2.39 29.46 20.99
N GLN A 178 -2.94 28.82 19.96
CA GLN A 178 -2.77 29.22 18.58
C GLN A 178 -3.51 30.53 18.35
N THR A 179 -2.77 31.55 17.92
CA THR A 179 -3.30 32.88 17.67
C THR A 179 -3.25 33.26 16.20
N PHE A 180 -4.11 34.21 15.82
CA PHE A 180 -4.09 34.87 14.52
C PHE A 180 -4.69 36.28 14.63
N LEU A 181 -4.40 37.14 13.65
CA LEU A 181 -4.98 38.47 13.58
C LEU A 181 -6.42 38.37 13.06
N TRP A 182 -7.36 38.91 13.83
CA TRP A 182 -8.77 38.92 13.48
C TRP A 182 -9.35 40.32 13.58
N ARG A 183 -10.22 40.65 12.63
CA ARG A 183 -10.95 41.91 12.58
C ARG A 183 -12.45 41.65 12.55
N ARG A 184 -13.18 42.22 13.50
CA ARG A 184 -14.64 42.34 13.40
C ARG A 184 -15.01 43.56 12.54
N PRO A 185 -16.13 43.52 11.80
CA PRO A 185 -16.64 44.70 11.10
C PRO A 185 -16.78 45.89 12.08
N GLY A 186 -16.10 47.00 11.79
CA GLY A 186 -16.12 48.20 12.64
C GLY A 186 -15.07 48.27 13.75
N GLU A 187 -14.28 47.21 13.97
CA GLU A 187 -13.21 47.19 14.98
C GLU A 187 -11.80 47.19 14.36
N LYS A 188 -10.79 47.51 15.17
CA LYS A 188 -9.37 47.34 14.82
C LYS A 188 -9.00 45.86 14.84
N GLU A 189 -8.01 45.48 14.03
CA GLU A 189 -7.42 44.15 14.10
C GLU A 189 -6.84 43.89 15.49
N ARG A 190 -7.12 42.71 16.03
CA ARG A 190 -6.56 42.24 17.29
C ARG A 190 -6.11 40.79 17.17
N LEU A 191 -5.12 40.43 17.98
CA LEU A 191 -4.70 39.05 18.12
C LEU A 191 -5.73 38.30 18.96
N ILE A 192 -6.22 37.18 18.45
CA ILE A 192 -7.18 36.31 19.15
C ILE A 192 -6.72 34.85 19.04
N THR A 193 -7.03 34.04 20.05
CA THR A 193 -6.80 32.58 20.00
C THR A 193 -7.88 31.91 19.13
N VAL A 194 -7.57 30.74 18.56
CA VAL A 194 -8.54 29.95 17.79
C VAL A 194 -9.76 29.62 18.66
N GLU A 195 -9.56 29.19 19.91
CA GLU A 195 -10.66 28.93 20.85
C GLU A 195 -11.57 30.16 21.03
N ASN A 196 -10.99 31.33 21.36
CA ASN A 196 -11.78 32.54 21.59
C ASN A 196 -12.49 32.99 20.32
N TYR A 197 -11.87 32.86 19.15
CA TYR A 197 -12.53 33.15 17.88
C TYR A 197 -13.77 32.27 17.65
N TYR A 198 -13.68 30.96 17.90
CA TYR A 198 -14.84 30.07 17.75
C TYR A 198 -15.97 30.41 18.72
N LYS A 199 -15.61 30.74 19.97
CA LYS A 199 -16.58 31.17 20.99
C LYS A 199 -17.24 32.50 20.63
N GLU A 200 -16.46 33.46 20.15
CA GLU A 200 -16.89 34.82 19.90
C GLU A 200 -17.61 35.03 18.56
N HIS A 201 -17.12 34.40 17.48
CA HIS A 201 -17.64 34.59 16.13
C HIS A 201 -18.73 33.59 15.78
N TYR A 202 -18.60 32.33 16.23
CA TYR A 202 -19.56 31.27 15.94
C TYR A 202 -20.44 30.89 17.14
N GLY A 203 -20.15 31.38 18.35
CA GLY A 203 -20.87 30.98 19.56
C GLY A 203 -20.55 29.55 20.03
N ILE A 204 -19.43 28.98 19.58
CA ILE A 204 -19.08 27.56 19.80
C ILE A 204 -18.02 27.44 20.89
N GLN A 205 -18.31 26.67 21.93
CA GLN A 205 -17.32 26.26 22.93
C GLN A 205 -16.68 24.93 22.52
N LEU A 206 -15.35 24.94 22.35
CA LEU A 206 -14.57 23.74 22.00
C LEU A 206 -14.60 22.73 23.16
N LYS A 207 -14.74 21.44 22.87
CA LYS A 207 -14.66 20.37 23.87
C LYS A 207 -13.22 19.97 24.19
N TYR A 208 -12.33 20.09 23.21
CA TYR A 208 -10.92 19.69 23.28
C TYR A 208 -9.99 20.85 22.88
N PRO A 209 -10.04 22.01 23.56
CA PRO A 209 -9.25 23.19 23.20
C PRO A 209 -7.72 22.97 23.35
N THR A 210 -7.31 21.95 24.10
CA THR A 210 -5.91 21.55 24.33
C THR A 210 -5.32 20.75 23.17
N LEU A 211 -6.14 20.22 22.26
CA LEU A 211 -5.63 19.50 21.09
C LEU A 211 -5.00 20.47 20.07
N PRO A 212 -3.94 20.04 19.37
CA PRO A 212 -3.37 20.79 18.26
C PRO A 212 -4.41 21.17 17.22
N THR A 213 -4.27 22.35 16.62
CA THR A 213 -5.07 22.75 15.46
C THR A 213 -4.47 22.22 14.16
N LEU A 214 -5.33 21.98 13.18
CA LEU A 214 -4.93 21.54 11.85
C LEU A 214 -4.58 22.74 11.00
N LYS A 215 -3.32 22.80 10.54
CA LYS A 215 -2.87 23.83 9.61
C LYS A 215 -3.25 23.42 8.19
N MET A 216 -4.04 24.26 7.54
CA MET A 216 -4.51 24.07 6.17
C MET A 216 -3.59 24.76 5.16
N GLN A 217 -3.70 24.39 3.89
CA GLN A 217 -2.90 24.96 2.79
C GLN A 217 -3.11 26.46 2.59
N ASN A 218 -4.27 27.00 2.97
CA ASN A 218 -4.55 28.44 2.96
C ASN A 218 -4.09 29.14 4.25
N GLU A 219 -3.18 28.53 5.01
CA GLU A 219 -2.65 29.00 6.30
C GLU A 219 -3.67 29.11 7.44
N SER A 220 -4.94 28.74 7.21
CA SER A 220 -5.95 28.71 8.28
C SER A 220 -5.68 27.58 9.27
N CYS A 221 -5.96 27.83 10.55
CA CYS A 221 -5.86 26.84 11.63
C CYS A 221 -7.27 26.46 12.10
N VAL A 222 -7.63 25.18 11.96
CA VAL A 222 -8.97 24.68 12.26
C VAL A 222 -8.89 23.66 13.41
N PRO A 223 -9.72 23.74 14.46
CA PRO A 223 -9.79 22.71 15.49
C PRO A 223 -10.15 21.34 14.90
N MET A 224 -9.53 20.28 15.43
CA MET A 224 -9.77 18.90 14.98
C MET A 224 -11.24 18.46 15.12
N GLU A 225 -11.99 19.09 16.01
CA GLU A 225 -13.42 18.78 16.26
C GLU A 225 -14.35 19.06 15.09
N PHE A 226 -13.98 19.96 14.17
CA PHE A 226 -14.87 20.44 13.10
C PHE A 226 -14.39 20.03 11.71
N VAL A 227 -13.62 18.95 11.63
CA VAL A 227 -12.99 18.49 10.40
C VAL A 227 -13.33 17.01 10.17
N ASP A 228 -13.73 16.69 8.95
CA ASP A 228 -13.94 15.33 8.47
C ASP A 228 -12.92 15.00 7.37
N VAL A 229 -12.36 13.80 7.41
CA VAL A 229 -11.44 13.30 6.38
C VAL A 229 -12.24 12.90 5.15
N LYS A 230 -11.83 13.37 3.97
CA LYS A 230 -12.46 12.96 2.70
C LYS A 230 -11.87 11.64 2.20
N PRO A 231 -12.67 10.78 1.55
CA PRO A 231 -12.20 9.49 1.06
C PRO A 231 -11.43 9.64 -0.25
N VAL A 232 -10.12 9.88 -0.14
CA VAL A 232 -9.22 10.02 -1.29
C VAL A 232 -8.39 8.75 -1.48
N LYS A 233 -8.23 8.31 -2.73
CA LYS A 233 -7.41 7.15 -3.08
C LYS A 233 -5.97 7.32 -2.61
N VAL A 234 -5.46 6.31 -1.91
CA VAL A 234 -4.11 6.24 -1.36
C VAL A 234 -3.21 5.43 -2.30
N LYS A 235 -2.04 5.97 -2.64
CA LYS A 235 -1.05 5.29 -3.48
C LYS A 235 -0.04 4.47 -2.68
N LYS A 236 0.32 4.93 -1.48
CA LYS A 236 1.34 4.31 -0.62
C LYS A 236 0.69 3.78 0.66
N ILE A 237 0.88 2.48 0.91
CA ILE A 237 0.41 1.76 2.09
C ILE A 237 1.60 1.05 2.74
N THR A 238 1.51 0.75 4.03
CA THR A 238 2.57 -0.01 4.73
C THR A 238 2.55 -1.47 4.30
N ASP A 239 3.62 -2.22 4.62
CA ASP A 239 3.68 -3.64 4.31
C ASP A 239 2.63 -4.44 5.09
N GLU A 240 2.32 -4.05 6.33
CA GLU A 240 1.24 -4.70 7.11
C GLU A 240 -0.12 -4.47 6.43
N GLN A 241 -0.38 -3.25 5.97
CA GLN A 241 -1.59 -2.91 5.21
C GLN A 241 -1.67 -3.67 3.89
N ARG A 242 -0.54 -3.84 3.20
CA ARG A 242 -0.44 -4.60 1.94
C ARG A 242 -0.69 -6.09 2.17
N ALA A 243 -0.12 -6.66 3.22
CA ALA A 243 -0.34 -8.05 3.59
C ALA A 243 -1.82 -8.30 3.93
N LEU A 244 -2.43 -7.41 4.72
CA LEU A 244 -3.86 -7.48 5.04
C LEU A 244 -4.73 -7.32 3.79
N LEU A 245 -4.42 -6.36 2.92
CA LEU A 245 -5.11 -6.18 1.64
C LEU A 245 -5.04 -7.47 0.80
N CYS A 246 -3.84 -8.04 0.63
CA CYS A 246 -3.65 -9.28 -0.12
C CYS A 246 -4.48 -10.43 0.46
N LEU A 247 -4.47 -10.59 1.79
CA LEU A 247 -5.25 -11.61 2.48
C LEU A 247 -6.76 -11.43 2.26
N LYS A 248 -7.27 -10.18 2.33
CA LYS A 248 -8.70 -9.87 2.22
C LYS A 248 -9.22 -9.85 0.79
N SER A 249 -8.38 -9.45 -0.17
CA SER A 249 -8.74 -9.38 -1.58
C SER A 249 -8.51 -10.70 -2.33
N SER A 250 -7.86 -11.68 -1.71
CA SER A 250 -7.68 -13.01 -2.30
C SER A 250 -9.01 -13.73 -2.37
N MET A 251 -9.37 -14.24 -3.55
CA MET A 251 -10.63 -14.94 -3.78
C MET A 251 -10.37 -16.31 -4.39
N ASP A 252 -11.13 -17.31 -3.94
CA ASP A 252 -11.21 -18.61 -4.61
C ASP A 252 -11.91 -18.46 -5.97
N PRO A 253 -11.57 -19.26 -7.01
CA PRO A 253 -12.21 -19.17 -8.32
C PRO A 253 -13.74 -19.23 -8.31
N ARG A 254 -14.36 -20.00 -7.40
CA ARG A 254 -15.83 -20.05 -7.29
C ARG A 254 -16.40 -18.75 -6.76
N GLN A 255 -15.76 -18.18 -5.74
CA GLN A 255 -16.13 -16.89 -5.17
C GLN A 255 -15.91 -15.74 -6.18
N TYR A 256 -14.86 -15.83 -6.99
CA TYR A 256 -14.60 -14.88 -8.06
C TYR A 256 -15.74 -14.83 -9.08
N VAL A 257 -16.17 -15.98 -9.60
CA VAL A 257 -17.29 -16.05 -10.57
C VAL A 257 -18.59 -15.51 -9.97
N GLN A 258 -18.88 -15.86 -8.71
CA GLN A 258 -20.04 -15.33 -7.97
C GLN A 258 -19.95 -13.82 -7.80
N THR A 259 -18.77 -13.28 -7.49
CA THR A 259 -18.56 -11.84 -7.31
C THR A 259 -18.75 -11.07 -8.62
N ILE A 260 -18.22 -11.57 -9.74
CA ILE A 260 -18.44 -10.95 -11.06
C ILE A 260 -19.93 -10.97 -11.43
N THR A 261 -20.62 -12.08 -11.16
CA THR A 261 -22.07 -12.18 -11.40
C THR A 261 -22.85 -11.20 -10.52
N ALA A 262 -22.46 -11.08 -9.24
CA ALA A 262 -23.09 -10.17 -8.29
C ALA A 262 -22.90 -8.69 -8.66
N ILE A 263 -21.74 -8.30 -9.21
CA ILE A 263 -21.51 -6.93 -9.72
C ILE A 263 -22.62 -6.51 -10.69
N ARG A 264 -23.11 -7.43 -11.52
CA ARG A 264 -24.15 -7.12 -12.52
C ARG A 264 -25.55 -6.93 -11.96
N GLN A 265 -25.82 -7.58 -10.84
CA GLN A 265 -27.16 -7.67 -10.25
C GLN A 265 -27.34 -6.73 -9.06
N ASN A 266 -26.25 -6.26 -8.46
CA ASN A 266 -26.28 -5.47 -7.26
C ASN A 266 -26.69 -4.01 -7.57
N PRO A 267 -27.83 -3.52 -7.06
CA PRO A 267 -28.25 -2.13 -7.26
C PRO A 267 -27.26 -1.12 -6.67
N GLU A 268 -26.58 -1.47 -5.57
CA GLU A 268 -25.58 -0.62 -4.91
C GLU A 268 -24.23 -0.63 -5.64
N GLN A 269 -23.94 -1.67 -6.43
CA GLN A 269 -22.73 -1.80 -7.25
C GLN A 269 -23.00 -1.73 -8.76
N GLN A 270 -24.19 -1.21 -9.12
CA GLN A 270 -24.66 -0.87 -10.46
C GLN A 270 -25.19 -2.05 -11.28
N CYS A 271 -26.46 -1.97 -11.64
CA CYS A 271 -27.16 -3.02 -12.37
C CYS A 271 -27.05 -2.81 -13.89
N PHE A 272 -26.23 -3.62 -14.58
CA PHE A 272 -26.17 -3.61 -16.06
C PHE A 272 -27.49 -4.08 -16.68
N ASP A 273 -28.19 -5.01 -16.03
CA ASP A 273 -29.39 -5.64 -16.58
C ASP A 273 -30.61 -4.69 -16.57
N GLN A 274 -30.62 -3.70 -15.66
CA GLN A 274 -31.67 -2.67 -15.55
C GLN A 274 -31.17 -1.27 -15.92
N ASP A 275 -29.99 -1.17 -16.55
CA ASP A 275 -29.38 0.09 -16.90
C ASP A 275 -30.22 0.87 -17.94
N PRO A 276 -30.64 2.11 -17.63
CA PRO A 276 -31.49 2.89 -18.53
C PRO A 276 -30.77 3.30 -19.83
N PHE A 277 -29.45 3.50 -19.80
CA PHE A 277 -28.67 3.88 -20.98
C PHE A 277 -28.45 2.69 -21.91
N ILE A 278 -28.15 1.51 -21.35
CA ILE A 278 -28.03 0.26 -22.11
C ILE A 278 -29.37 -0.06 -22.79
N ARG A 279 -30.47 0.05 -22.04
CA ARG A 279 -31.82 -0.18 -22.57
C ARG A 279 -32.20 0.81 -23.66
N ALA A 280 -31.89 2.10 -23.48
CA ALA A 280 -32.19 3.13 -24.47
C ALA A 280 -31.46 2.90 -25.81
N TRP A 281 -30.28 2.28 -25.77
CA TRP A 281 -29.49 1.92 -26.96
C TRP A 281 -29.81 0.52 -27.50
N ASN A 282 -30.82 -0.16 -26.92
CA ASN A 282 -31.22 -1.52 -27.25
C ASN A 282 -30.03 -2.51 -27.22
N LEU A 283 -29.12 -2.29 -26.26
CA LEU A 283 -28.00 -3.17 -26.01
C LEU A 283 -28.40 -4.27 -25.05
N ASN A 284 -27.78 -5.43 -25.20
CA ASN A 284 -27.91 -6.54 -24.26
C ASN A 284 -26.51 -7.08 -23.95
N VAL A 285 -26.20 -7.21 -22.66
CA VAL A 285 -24.93 -7.77 -22.19
C VAL A 285 -25.23 -9.17 -21.67
N ASP A 286 -24.63 -10.20 -22.26
CA ASP A 286 -24.83 -11.57 -21.80
C ASP A 286 -24.36 -11.74 -20.35
N VAL A 287 -25.19 -12.35 -19.49
CA VAL A 287 -24.91 -12.62 -18.08
C VAL A 287 -23.90 -13.76 -17.93
N LYS A 288 -23.91 -14.71 -18.87
CA LYS A 288 -23.04 -15.87 -18.80
C LYS A 288 -21.62 -15.49 -19.26
N MET A 289 -20.62 -15.89 -18.47
CA MET A 289 -19.23 -15.77 -18.89
C MET A 289 -18.99 -16.58 -20.17
N LEU A 290 -18.18 -16.03 -21.07
CA LEU A 290 -17.83 -16.67 -22.33
C LEU A 290 -17.08 -17.99 -22.08
N GLU A 291 -17.61 -19.10 -22.60
CA GLU A 291 -16.93 -20.39 -22.58
C GLU A 291 -15.96 -20.50 -23.76
N ILE A 292 -14.68 -20.68 -23.46
CA ILE A 292 -13.62 -20.76 -24.46
C ILE A 292 -13.00 -22.16 -24.41
N LYS A 293 -12.93 -22.83 -25.55
CA LYS A 293 -12.18 -24.08 -25.69
C LYS A 293 -10.69 -23.77 -25.66
N ALA A 294 -9.99 -24.25 -24.65
CA ALA A 294 -8.55 -24.09 -24.49
C ALA A 294 -7.82 -25.43 -24.57
N HIS A 295 -6.52 -25.40 -24.84
CA HIS A 295 -5.65 -26.57 -24.87
C HIS A 295 -4.66 -26.51 -23.71
N ILE A 296 -4.54 -27.60 -22.95
CA ILE A 296 -3.51 -27.74 -21.92
C ILE A 296 -2.26 -28.27 -22.61
N LEU A 297 -1.20 -27.45 -22.68
CA LEU A 297 0.06 -27.86 -23.27
C LEU A 297 0.74 -28.92 -22.38
N PRO A 298 1.40 -29.93 -22.97
CA PRO A 298 2.17 -30.91 -22.20
C PRO A 298 3.33 -30.20 -21.49
N ALA A 299 3.60 -30.61 -20.25
CA ALA A 299 4.73 -30.07 -19.50
C ALA A 299 6.06 -30.45 -20.20
N PRO A 300 7.00 -29.49 -20.35
CA PRO A 300 8.31 -29.80 -20.90
C PRO A 300 9.10 -30.71 -19.95
N GLU A 301 10.04 -31.48 -20.50
CA GLU A 301 10.99 -32.24 -19.70
C GLU A 301 12.07 -31.31 -19.13
N ILE A 302 12.37 -31.47 -17.84
CA ILE A 302 13.46 -30.73 -17.17
C ILE A 302 14.65 -31.66 -17.04
N VAL A 303 15.74 -31.35 -17.75
CA VAL A 303 16.97 -32.15 -17.76
C VAL A 303 17.94 -31.59 -16.71
N TYR A 304 18.27 -32.38 -15.69
CA TYR A 304 19.29 -32.02 -14.70
C TYR A 304 20.63 -32.60 -15.10
N ASN A 305 20.73 -33.87 -15.42
CA ASN A 305 21.97 -34.47 -15.89
C ASN A 305 21.64 -35.61 -16.87
N PRO A 306 22.65 -36.27 -17.50
CA PRO A 306 22.37 -37.36 -18.43
C PRO A 306 21.49 -38.49 -17.85
N ASN A 307 21.52 -38.68 -16.53
CA ASN A 307 20.87 -39.77 -15.82
C ASN A 307 19.56 -39.37 -15.11
N PHE A 308 19.29 -38.07 -14.94
CA PHE A 308 18.12 -37.57 -14.23
C PHE A 308 17.37 -36.48 -15.02
N ARG A 309 16.09 -36.75 -15.26
CA ARG A 309 15.16 -35.86 -15.96
C ARG A 309 13.79 -35.92 -15.30
N VAL A 310 13.16 -34.78 -15.09
CA VAL A 310 11.78 -34.70 -14.60
C VAL A 310 10.85 -34.67 -15.80
N ARG A 311 9.96 -35.66 -15.92
CA ARG A 311 8.95 -35.73 -16.97
C ARG A 311 7.59 -35.28 -16.46
N GLY A 312 6.74 -34.80 -17.39
CA GLY A 312 5.35 -34.48 -17.08
C GLY A 312 4.62 -35.68 -16.44
N GLY A 313 3.83 -35.44 -15.39
CA GLY A 313 3.09 -36.46 -14.66
C GLY A 313 3.80 -37.09 -13.46
N GLN A 314 5.10 -36.87 -13.27
CA GLN A 314 5.83 -37.27 -12.06
C GLN A 314 5.81 -36.21 -10.94
N GLN A 315 5.17 -35.08 -11.21
CA GLN A 315 5.07 -33.94 -10.30
C GLN A 315 3.88 -34.10 -9.35
N ARG A 316 4.03 -33.72 -8.09
CA ARG A 316 2.93 -33.74 -7.10
C ARG A 316 1.78 -32.81 -7.48
N SER A 317 2.09 -31.70 -8.14
CA SER A 317 1.13 -30.68 -8.57
C SER A 317 1.48 -30.18 -9.97
N PRO A 318 0.47 -29.85 -10.82
CA PRO A 318 0.71 -29.24 -12.12
C PRO A 318 1.56 -27.96 -12.01
N GLY A 319 2.58 -27.84 -12.86
CA GLY A 319 3.44 -26.65 -12.94
C GLY A 319 4.51 -26.54 -11.85
N VAL A 320 4.66 -27.54 -10.98
CA VAL A 320 5.64 -27.54 -9.88
C VAL A 320 6.61 -28.71 -10.05
N TRP A 321 7.91 -28.45 -9.96
CA TRP A 321 8.93 -29.50 -9.83
C TRP A 321 9.79 -29.24 -8.60
N THR A 322 10.33 -30.32 -8.02
CA THR A 322 11.22 -30.25 -6.86
C THR A 322 12.63 -30.62 -7.28
N ASN A 323 13.62 -29.86 -6.78
CA ASN A 323 15.04 -30.05 -7.07
C ASN A 323 15.73 -30.89 -5.97
N THR A 324 15.02 -31.85 -5.38
CA THR A 324 15.54 -32.65 -4.26
C THR A 324 16.55 -33.68 -4.77
N ASN A 325 17.75 -33.70 -4.18
CA ASN A 325 18.82 -34.68 -4.41
C ASN A 325 19.34 -34.76 -5.85
N THR A 326 19.41 -33.61 -6.53
CA THR A 326 19.88 -33.52 -7.93
C THR A 326 20.87 -32.39 -8.09
N GLU A 327 22.00 -32.68 -8.71
CA GLU A 327 23.00 -31.68 -9.11
C GLU A 327 22.47 -30.75 -10.21
N PHE A 328 23.05 -29.55 -10.31
CA PHE A 328 22.76 -28.66 -11.43
C PHE A 328 23.22 -29.24 -12.78
N PHE A 329 22.58 -28.82 -13.87
CA PHE A 329 22.98 -29.23 -15.23
C PHE A 329 24.41 -28.84 -15.58
N ARG A 330 24.87 -27.70 -15.08
CA ARG A 330 26.26 -27.29 -15.13
C ARG A 330 26.61 -26.66 -13.79
N PRO A 331 27.14 -27.44 -12.83
CA PRO A 331 27.64 -26.87 -11.59
C PRO A 331 28.84 -25.98 -11.90
N THR A 332 28.80 -24.74 -11.41
CA THR A 332 29.91 -23.78 -11.55
C THR A 332 30.90 -23.99 -10.42
N LYS A 333 32.19 -23.78 -10.70
CA LYS A 333 33.22 -23.72 -9.67
C LYS A 333 33.00 -22.48 -8.79
N PHE A 334 32.82 -22.68 -7.50
CA PHE A 334 32.75 -21.57 -6.56
C PHE A 334 34.14 -20.92 -6.40
N PRO A 335 34.24 -19.59 -6.21
CA PRO A 335 35.52 -18.94 -5.99
C PRO A 335 36.23 -19.47 -4.74
N THR A 336 37.53 -19.72 -4.86
CA THR A 336 38.36 -20.18 -3.74
C THR A 336 38.61 -19.08 -2.71
N VAL A 337 38.61 -17.82 -3.15
CA VAL A 337 38.72 -16.63 -2.30
C VAL A 337 37.42 -15.85 -2.40
N TRP A 338 36.70 -15.80 -1.28
CA TRP A 338 35.46 -15.08 -1.12
C TRP A 338 35.30 -14.61 0.34
N ALA A 339 34.42 -13.63 0.55
CA ALA A 339 34.22 -12.98 1.83
C ALA A 339 32.79 -13.11 2.37
N LEU A 340 32.68 -13.27 3.69
CA LEU A 340 31.43 -13.16 4.44
C LEU A 340 31.49 -11.89 5.32
N ILE A 341 30.58 -10.96 5.07
CA ILE A 341 30.47 -9.70 5.79
C ILE A 341 29.20 -9.73 6.64
N ASN A 342 29.35 -9.61 7.96
CA ASN A 342 28.23 -9.52 8.88
C ASN A 342 27.97 -8.07 9.30
N LEU A 343 26.88 -7.48 8.83
CA LEU A 343 26.39 -6.16 9.27
C LEU A 343 25.26 -6.27 10.30
N SER A 344 24.79 -7.49 10.60
CA SER A 344 23.72 -7.71 11.56
C SER A 344 24.26 -7.82 12.98
N SER A 345 23.64 -7.11 13.91
CA SER A 345 23.96 -7.22 15.33
C SER A 345 23.38 -8.48 15.99
N SER A 346 22.39 -9.12 15.38
CA SER A 346 21.69 -10.30 15.93
C SER A 346 22.32 -11.63 15.54
N MET A 347 23.13 -11.64 14.48
CA MET A 347 23.85 -12.83 14.03
C MET A 347 25.18 -12.91 14.77
N SER A 348 25.35 -13.93 15.62
CA SER A 348 26.64 -14.22 16.24
C SER A 348 27.58 -14.92 15.24
N GLU A 349 28.89 -14.88 15.53
CA GLU A 349 29.88 -15.60 14.74
C GLU A 349 29.57 -17.11 14.64
N ASP A 350 29.11 -17.74 15.73
CA ASP A 350 28.71 -19.16 15.72
C ASP A 350 27.51 -19.41 14.81
N SER A 351 26.56 -18.49 14.78
CA SER A 351 25.41 -18.59 13.87
C SER A 351 25.82 -18.42 12.40
N CYS A 352 26.83 -17.57 12.13
CA CYS A 352 27.45 -17.47 10.80
C CYS A 352 28.16 -18.77 10.40
N LYS A 353 28.83 -19.47 11.34
CA LYS A 353 29.45 -20.78 11.09
C LYS A 353 28.40 -21.85 10.76
N ILE A 354 27.28 -21.86 11.48
CA ILE A 354 26.15 -22.76 11.18
C ILE A 354 25.59 -22.48 9.79
N PHE A 355 25.32 -21.21 9.48
CA PHE A 355 24.85 -20.79 8.15
C PHE A 355 25.79 -21.26 7.04
N PHE A 356 27.10 -21.07 7.21
CA PHE A 356 28.09 -21.53 6.23
C PHE A 356 28.05 -23.06 6.06
N LYS A 357 27.96 -23.81 7.16
CA LYS A 357 27.89 -25.28 7.11
C LYS A 357 26.66 -25.73 6.30
N GLU A 358 25.49 -25.15 6.56
CA GLU A 358 24.27 -25.46 5.82
C GLU A 358 24.39 -25.06 4.34
N LEU A 359 24.98 -23.90 4.05
CA LEU A 359 25.23 -23.45 2.68
C LEU A 359 26.14 -24.42 1.93
N TYR A 360 27.21 -24.91 2.57
CA TYR A 360 28.12 -25.89 2.00
C TYR A 360 27.43 -27.21 1.70
N GLU A 361 26.65 -27.75 2.65
CA GLU A 361 25.89 -29.00 2.47
C GLU A 361 24.94 -28.87 1.28
N VAL A 362 24.17 -27.78 1.21
CA VAL A 362 23.24 -27.51 0.09
C VAL A 362 23.98 -27.30 -1.23
N ALA A 363 25.12 -26.60 -1.24
CA ALA A 363 25.91 -26.40 -2.45
C ALA A 363 26.49 -27.71 -2.97
N SER A 364 27.03 -28.54 -2.08
CA SER A 364 27.62 -29.84 -2.37
C SER A 364 26.59 -30.81 -2.95
N ASP A 365 25.39 -30.87 -2.36
CA ASP A 365 24.25 -31.64 -2.90
C ASP A 365 23.82 -31.19 -4.31
N ARG A 366 24.22 -29.98 -4.72
CA ARG A 366 23.96 -29.42 -6.04
C ARG A 366 25.17 -29.47 -6.98
N GLY A 367 26.24 -30.16 -6.58
CA GLY A 367 27.47 -30.33 -7.36
C GLY A 367 28.42 -29.14 -7.30
N ILE A 368 28.21 -28.19 -6.39
CA ILE A 368 29.06 -27.01 -6.20
C ILE A 368 29.93 -27.21 -4.96
N ASP A 369 31.24 -27.30 -5.16
CA ASP A 369 32.20 -27.26 -4.06
C ASP A 369 32.35 -25.82 -3.56
N CYS A 370 31.90 -25.55 -2.33
CA CYS A 370 31.83 -24.20 -1.73
C CYS A 370 32.74 -24.12 -0.49
N PRO A 371 34.05 -23.84 -0.63
CA PRO A 371 34.96 -23.79 0.51
C PRO A 371 34.58 -22.69 1.52
N PRO A 372 35.08 -22.76 2.77
CA PRO A 372 34.86 -21.70 3.77
C PRO A 372 35.34 -20.32 3.30
N PRO A 373 34.71 -19.23 3.77
CA PRO A 373 35.13 -17.89 3.42
C PRO A 373 36.54 -17.63 3.91
N VAL A 374 37.36 -17.03 3.06
CA VAL A 374 38.74 -16.64 3.41
C VAL A 374 38.73 -15.38 4.27
N ILE A 375 37.77 -14.49 4.01
CA ILE A 375 37.62 -13.22 4.72
C ILE A 375 36.31 -13.26 5.50
N TYR A 376 36.39 -13.02 6.80
CA TYR A 376 35.23 -12.77 7.64
C TYR A 376 35.38 -11.42 8.32
N GLN A 377 34.42 -10.52 8.13
CA GLN A 377 34.44 -9.20 8.73
C GLN A 377 33.09 -8.90 9.37
N GLU A 378 33.11 -8.44 10.62
CA GLU A 378 31.92 -8.00 11.35
C GLU A 378 31.95 -6.48 11.53
N PHE A 379 30.86 -5.82 11.15
CA PHE A 379 30.66 -4.40 11.40
C PHE A 379 29.48 -4.23 12.35
N ARG A 380 29.73 -3.60 13.50
CA ARG A 380 28.70 -3.26 14.46
C ARG A 380 28.10 -1.91 14.09
N TYR A 381 26.91 -1.94 13.49
CA TYR A 381 26.18 -0.72 13.15
C TYR A 381 25.82 0.07 14.42
N GLN A 382 26.30 1.31 14.51
CA GLN A 382 25.85 2.29 15.50
C GLN A 382 24.76 3.16 14.86
N SER A 383 23.70 3.48 15.62
CA SER A 383 22.43 4.07 15.14
C SER A 383 22.51 5.53 14.64
N ASN A 384 23.41 5.85 13.70
CA ASN A 384 23.49 7.15 13.03
C ASN A 384 23.69 6.96 11.50
N SER A 385 23.38 8.00 10.72
CA SER A 385 23.54 7.98 9.25
C SER A 385 25.00 7.90 8.81
N ASP A 386 25.89 8.44 9.64
CA ASP A 386 27.29 8.64 9.30
C ASP A 386 28.06 7.32 9.40
N SER A 387 27.67 6.42 10.32
CA SER A 387 28.19 5.06 10.43
C SER A 387 27.82 4.18 9.24
N ALA A 388 26.65 4.38 8.60
CA ALA A 388 26.30 3.60 7.40
C ALA A 388 27.24 3.96 6.23
N THR A 389 27.43 5.25 5.99
CA THR A 389 28.34 5.74 4.92
C THR A 389 29.78 5.31 5.19
N GLN A 390 30.21 5.35 6.45
CA GLN A 390 31.54 4.91 6.86
C GLN A 390 31.75 3.41 6.62
N ILE A 391 30.80 2.56 7.04
CA ILE A 391 30.88 1.11 6.80
C ILE A 391 30.96 0.81 5.30
N ILE A 392 30.18 1.51 4.47
CA ILE A 392 30.23 1.33 3.02
C ILE A 392 31.59 1.75 2.43
N ALA A 393 32.19 2.84 2.94
CA ALA A 393 33.54 3.25 2.52
C ALA A 393 34.59 2.22 2.94
N GLU A 394 34.55 1.73 4.18
CA GLU A 394 35.44 0.68 4.68
C GLU A 394 35.29 -0.63 3.88
N LEU A 395 34.06 -0.98 3.49
CA LEU A 395 33.82 -2.13 2.61
C LEU A 395 34.38 -1.92 1.21
N LYS A 396 34.26 -0.72 0.65
CA LYS A 396 34.85 -0.39 -0.65
C LYS A 396 36.37 -0.51 -0.61
N ASP A 397 37.00 0.07 0.41
CA ASP A 397 38.46 -0.02 0.58
C ASP A 397 38.90 -1.48 0.76
N MET A 398 38.14 -2.29 1.52
CA MET A 398 38.40 -3.71 1.68
C MET A 398 38.26 -4.48 0.36
N MET A 399 37.25 -4.16 -0.46
CA MET A 399 37.09 -4.76 -1.79
C MET A 399 38.24 -4.41 -2.72
N GLU A 400 38.74 -3.16 -2.69
CA GLU A 400 39.91 -2.71 -3.47
C GLU A 400 41.23 -3.32 -2.97
N GLN A 401 41.36 -3.58 -1.66
CA GLN A 401 42.55 -4.24 -1.10
C GLN A 401 42.59 -5.75 -1.37
N ASN A 402 41.43 -6.36 -1.63
CA ASN A 402 41.29 -7.80 -1.84
C ASN A 402 40.84 -8.09 -3.27
N ASP A 403 41.60 -7.63 -4.27
CA ASP A 403 41.29 -7.80 -5.69
C ASP A 403 41.08 -9.27 -6.11
N ASP A 404 41.68 -10.22 -5.40
CA ASP A 404 41.52 -11.66 -5.64
C ASP A 404 40.17 -12.23 -5.13
N CYS A 405 39.47 -11.51 -4.25
CA CYS A 405 38.17 -11.88 -3.72
C CYS A 405 37.07 -11.60 -4.75
N LYS A 406 36.55 -12.65 -5.39
CA LYS A 406 35.59 -12.52 -6.50
C LYS A 406 34.12 -12.61 -6.08
N PHE A 407 33.84 -12.85 -4.80
CA PHE A 407 32.48 -13.04 -4.31
C PHE A 407 32.32 -12.59 -2.85
N PHE A 408 31.23 -11.90 -2.56
CA PHE A 408 30.93 -11.34 -1.25
C PHE A 408 29.51 -11.71 -0.86
N ILE A 409 29.35 -12.37 0.30
CA ILE A 409 28.05 -12.56 0.94
C ILE A 409 27.94 -11.53 2.06
N VAL A 410 26.89 -10.71 2.02
CA VAL A 410 26.65 -9.66 3.01
C VAL A 410 25.37 -9.95 3.77
N ILE A 411 25.48 -10.13 5.09
CA ILE A 411 24.34 -10.26 6.00
C ILE A 411 23.90 -8.85 6.40
N LEU A 412 22.69 -8.47 6.01
CA LEU A 412 22.14 -7.13 6.25
C LEU A 412 21.57 -6.98 7.68
N PRO A 413 21.51 -5.75 8.22
CA PRO A 413 20.87 -5.48 9.51
C PRO A 413 19.37 -5.80 9.51
N GLU A 414 18.83 -6.16 10.68
CA GLU A 414 17.41 -6.46 10.87
C GLU A 414 16.48 -5.27 10.62
N ASN A 415 16.95 -4.05 10.89
CA ASN A 415 16.15 -2.85 10.68
C ASN A 415 15.99 -2.62 9.18
N LYS A 416 14.80 -2.91 8.65
CA LYS A 416 14.48 -2.83 7.22
C LYS A 416 14.85 -1.48 6.58
N ASN A 417 14.62 -0.35 7.24
CA ASN A 417 14.95 0.96 6.66
C ASN A 417 16.47 1.14 6.47
N ILE A 418 17.26 0.64 7.41
CA ILE A 418 18.72 0.69 7.34
C ILE A 418 19.23 -0.36 6.36
N GLY A 419 18.71 -1.59 6.44
CA GLY A 419 19.06 -2.70 5.54
C GLY A 419 18.77 -2.39 4.07
N ASP A 420 17.60 -1.81 3.75
CA ASP A 420 17.23 -1.42 2.39
C ASP A 420 18.16 -0.32 1.84
N ARG A 421 18.53 0.66 2.69
CA ARG A 421 19.48 1.72 2.31
C ARG A 421 20.86 1.13 2.05
N MET A 422 21.39 0.33 2.98
CA MET A 422 22.70 -0.31 2.84
C MET A 422 22.74 -1.23 1.63
N TYR A 423 21.71 -2.05 1.41
CA TYR A 423 21.61 -2.88 0.21
C TYR A 423 21.69 -2.04 -1.08
N GLY A 424 20.97 -0.92 -1.12
CA GLY A 424 21.01 0.00 -2.25
C GLY A 424 22.39 0.62 -2.50
N ASP A 425 23.14 0.91 -1.44
CA ASP A 425 24.49 1.49 -1.56
C ASP A 425 25.54 0.41 -1.89
N LEU A 426 25.44 -0.79 -1.30
CA LEU A 426 26.30 -1.94 -1.61
C LEU A 426 26.18 -2.40 -3.06
N LYS A 427 25.00 -2.30 -3.68
CA LYS A 427 24.80 -2.66 -5.08
C LYS A 427 25.31 -1.61 -6.07
N LYS A 428 25.68 -0.41 -5.61
CA LYS A 428 26.30 0.64 -6.43
C LYS A 428 27.82 0.57 -6.42
N LEU A 429 28.41 -0.09 -5.42
CA LEU A 429 29.81 -0.53 -5.45
C LEU A 429 29.95 -1.60 -6.55
#